data_AF-A0A7C9DXZ7-F1
#
_entry.id   AF-A0A7C9DXZ7-F1
#
_cell.length_a   1.000
_cell.length_b   1.000
_cell.length_c   1.000
_cell.angle_alpha   90.00
_cell.angle_beta   90.00
_cell.angle_gamma   90.00
#
_symmetry.space_group_name_H-M   'P 1'
#
loop_
_entity.id
_entity.type
_entity.pdbx_description
1 polymer ?
#
loop_
_entity_poly.entity_id
_entity_poly.type
_entity_poly.pdbx_seq_one_letter_code
_entity_poly.pdbx_strand_id
1 'polypeptide(L)'
;WPSKGDPDEVGATLENAAAYNRNLLRRQLASQGTPLRPNERLEVYVFALFNEDMKPGPTSERNYGLFRPDCTMAYNVGLSTLSKPSSAISLTSSGASNKVIHHVEFS
;
A
#
# COMPACT_ATOMS: atom_id res chain seq x y z
N TRP A 1 8.98 -3.76 2.06
CA TRP A 1 9.48 -4.57 0.92
C TRP A 1 10.00 -3.61 -0.14
N PRO A 2 11.19 -3.82 -0.72
CA PRO A 2 11.80 -2.86 -1.64
C PRO A 2 11.09 -2.85 -3.00
N SER A 3 10.94 -1.65 -3.56
CA SER A 3 10.25 -1.40 -4.84
C SER A 3 11.14 -1.55 -6.08
N LYS A 4 12.45 -1.58 -5.87
CA LYS A 4 13.47 -1.73 -6.90
C LYS A 4 14.71 -2.34 -6.28
N GLY A 5 15.35 -3.29 -6.96
CA GLY A 5 16.62 -3.88 -6.56
C GLY A 5 17.60 -3.97 -7.73
N ASP A 6 18.72 -4.63 -7.46
CA ASP A 6 19.72 -5.02 -8.45
C ASP A 6 19.19 -6.16 -9.35
N PRO A 7 19.85 -6.48 -10.49
CA PRO A 7 19.34 -7.48 -11.44
C PRO A 7 19.13 -8.89 -10.87
N ASP A 8 19.86 -9.24 -9.81
CA ASP A 8 19.75 -10.50 -9.08
C ASP A 8 18.71 -10.47 -7.94
N GLU A 9 18.17 -9.30 -7.61
CA GLU A 9 17.11 -9.11 -6.60
C GLU A 9 15.71 -9.20 -7.21
N VAL A 10 15.39 -10.34 -7.84
CA VAL A 10 14.14 -10.55 -8.62
C VAL A 10 12.83 -10.24 -7.87
N GLY A 11 12.85 -10.30 -6.53
CA GLY A 11 11.70 -9.97 -5.69
C GLY A 11 11.45 -8.48 -5.51
N ALA A 12 12.46 -7.62 -5.73
CA ALA A 12 12.41 -6.19 -5.46
C ALA A 12 11.73 -5.42 -6.60
N THR A 13 10.42 -5.59 -6.71
CA THR A 13 9.58 -4.98 -7.74
C THR A 13 8.50 -4.09 -7.12
N LEU A 14 8.02 -3.11 -7.89
CA LEU A 14 6.90 -2.24 -7.50
C LEU A 14 5.65 -3.04 -7.14
N GLU A 15 5.35 -4.08 -7.91
CA GLU A 15 4.18 -4.94 -7.71
C GLU A 15 4.27 -5.68 -6.37
N ASN A 16 5.42 -6.29 -6.07
CA ASN A 16 5.62 -7.01 -4.81
C ASN A 16 5.62 -6.07 -3.61
N ALA A 17 6.25 -4.89 -3.74
CA ALA A 17 6.24 -3.87 -2.69
C ALA A 17 4.80 -3.41 -2.36
N ALA A 18 4.01 -3.12 -3.39
CA ALA A 18 2.61 -2.74 -3.24
C ALA A 18 1.77 -3.88 -2.64
N ALA A 19 1.94 -5.11 -3.12
CA ALA A 19 1.20 -6.27 -2.62
C ALA A 19 1.49 -6.54 -1.13
N TYR A 20 2.77 -6.57 -0.74
CA TYR A 20 3.19 -6.82 0.63
C TYR A 20 2.63 -5.76 1.59
N ASN A 21 2.90 -4.47 1.32
CA ASN A 21 2.51 -3.38 2.21
C ASN A 21 0.98 -3.18 2.27
N ARG A 22 0.28 -3.38 1.15
CA ARG A 22 -1.20 -3.34 1.13
C ARG A 22 -1.81 -4.49 1.93
N ASN A 23 -1.27 -5.70 1.82
CA ASN A 23 -1.77 -6.83 2.59
C ASN A 23 -1.47 -6.69 4.08
N LEU A 24 -0.31 -6.15 4.44
CA LEU A 24 0.01 -5.79 5.82
C LEU A 24 -1.00 -4.79 6.40
N LEU A 25 -1.30 -3.72 5.65
CA LEU A 25 -2.31 -2.74 6.03
C LEU A 25 -3.71 -3.38 6.20
N ARG A 26 -4.13 -4.24 5.26
CA ARG A 26 -5.41 -4.95 5.35
C ARG A 26 -5.51 -5.82 6.60
N ARG A 27 -4.45 -6.57 6.93
CA ARG A 27 -4.40 -7.38 8.17
C ARG A 27 -4.51 -6.50 9.41
N GLN A 28 -3.83 -5.36 9.40
CA GLN A 28 -3.86 -4.39 10.48
C GLN A 28 -5.26 -3.78 10.68
N LEU A 29 -5.93 -3.41 9.59
CA LEU A 29 -7.30 -2.88 9.63
C LEU A 29 -8.33 -3.93 10.06
N ALA A 30 -8.11 -5.19 9.71
CA ALA A 30 -8.91 -6.31 10.17
C ALA A 30 -8.58 -6.76 11.62
N SER A 31 -7.65 -6.09 12.30
CA SER A 31 -7.17 -6.45 13.65
C SER A 31 -6.76 -7.92 13.80
N GLN A 32 -6.20 -8.50 12.73
CA GLN A 32 -5.80 -9.90 12.73
C GLN A 32 -4.47 -10.09 13.48
N GLY A 33 -4.50 -10.88 14.54
CA GLY A 33 -3.32 -11.29 15.29
C GLY A 33 -2.48 -12.36 14.59
N THR A 34 -1.75 -13.13 15.39
CA THR A 34 -0.98 -14.30 14.92
C THR A 34 -1.70 -15.60 15.27
N PRO A 35 -1.35 -16.75 14.66
CA PRO A 35 -1.94 -18.03 15.05
C PRO A 35 -1.83 -18.33 16.56
N LEU A 36 -0.70 -17.97 17.18
CA LEU A 36 -0.48 -18.15 18.62
C LEU A 36 -1.28 -17.15 19.47
N ARG A 37 -1.49 -15.93 18.96
CA ARG A 37 -2.24 -14.86 19.64
C ARG A 37 -3.25 -14.23 18.68
N PRO A 38 -4.37 -14.91 18.39
CA PRO A 38 -5.28 -14.51 17.30
C PRO A 38 -6.07 -13.23 17.63
N ASN A 39 -6.31 -12.97 18.91
CA ASN A 39 -7.13 -11.85 19.39
C ASN A 39 -6.30 -10.63 19.82
N GLU A 40 -4.97 -10.70 19.72
CA GLU A 40 -4.11 -9.56 20.01
C GLU A 40 -3.86 -8.76 18.73
N ARG A 41 -4.24 -7.48 18.74
CA ARG A 41 -3.94 -6.57 17.64
C ARG A 41 -2.43 -6.37 17.53
N LEU A 42 -1.91 -6.47 16.31
CA LEU A 42 -0.52 -6.20 16.03
C LEU A 42 -0.22 -4.70 16.13
N GLU A 43 0.93 -4.34 16.68
CA GLU A 43 1.53 -3.03 16.48
C GLU A 43 2.58 -3.17 15.38
N VAL A 44 2.43 -2.40 14.31
CA VAL A 44 3.21 -2.58 13.07
C VAL A 44 3.81 -1.24 12.67
N TYR A 45 5.13 -1.23 12.52
CA TYR A 45 5.88 -0.11 11.95
C TYR A 45 6.38 -0.53 10.57
N VAL A 46 6.00 0.22 9.54
CA VAL A 46 6.44 -0.04 8.16
C VAL A 46 7.80 0.63 7.96
N PHE A 47 8.78 -0.16 7.55
CA PHE A 47 10.07 0.34 7.08
C PHE A 47 10.01 0.53 5.55
N ALA A 48 10.12 1.74 5.01
CA ALA A 48 10.26 3.05 5.67
C ALA A 48 9.32 4.08 5.02
N LEU A 49 9.30 5.31 5.55
CA LEU A 49 8.47 6.36 4.97
C LEU A 49 8.99 6.82 3.60
N PHE A 50 10.30 7.09 3.51
CA PHE A 50 10.93 7.60 2.28
C PHE A 50 11.96 6.61 1.73
N ASN A 51 12.19 6.68 0.42
CA ASN A 51 13.39 6.13 -0.20
C ASN A 51 14.60 6.93 0.29
N GLU A 52 15.61 6.23 0.80
CA GLU A 52 16.81 6.82 1.40
C GLU A 52 18.01 6.59 0.48
N ASP A 53 18.35 7.57 -0.35
CA ASP A 53 19.36 7.47 -1.40
C ASP A 53 20.80 7.27 -0.90
N MET A 54 21.08 7.72 0.33
CA MET A 54 22.40 7.56 0.97
C MET A 54 22.59 6.24 1.70
N LYS A 55 21.64 5.29 1.66
CA LYS A 55 21.85 3.96 2.26
C LYS A 55 22.93 3.18 1.50
N PRO A 56 23.94 2.63 2.21
CA PRO A 56 24.95 1.78 1.60
C PRO A 56 24.35 0.42 1.20
N GLY A 57 25.06 -0.33 0.36
CA GLY A 57 24.66 -1.69 -0.04
C GLY A 57 23.90 -1.77 -1.37
N PRO A 58 23.11 -2.84 -1.59
CA PRO A 58 22.43 -3.10 -2.86
C PRO A 58 21.35 -2.07 -3.18
N THR A 59 20.87 -2.05 -4.42
CA THR A 59 19.85 -1.07 -4.86
C THR A 59 18.57 -1.17 -4.04
N SER A 60 18.18 -2.35 -3.56
CA SER A 60 17.04 -2.54 -2.67
C SER A 60 17.05 -1.65 -1.44
N GLU A 61 18.22 -1.46 -0.81
CA GLU A 61 18.37 -0.66 0.42
C GLU A 61 17.86 0.77 0.25
N ARG A 62 17.98 1.36 -0.94
CA ARG A 62 17.56 2.73 -1.24
C ARG A 62 16.07 2.85 -1.62
N ASN A 63 15.34 1.73 -1.67
CA ASN A 63 14.01 1.66 -2.31
C ASN A 63 12.91 1.03 -1.43
N TYR A 64 13.05 1.08 -0.10
CA TYR A 64 12.05 0.60 0.87
C TYR A 64 10.91 1.58 1.16
N GLY A 65 11.02 2.83 0.73
CA GLY A 65 10.08 3.90 1.02
C GLY A 65 8.68 3.66 0.45
N LEU A 66 7.66 4.13 1.18
CA LEU A 66 6.32 4.33 0.63
C LEU A 66 6.27 5.56 -0.29
N PHE A 67 7.14 6.54 -0.02
CA PHE A 67 7.28 7.80 -0.76
C PHE A 67 8.70 7.99 -1.27
N ARG A 68 8.82 8.82 -2.30
CA ARG A 68 10.09 9.37 -2.78
C ARG A 68 10.46 10.63 -1.97
N PRO A 69 11.71 11.10 -2.00
CA PRO A 69 12.14 12.30 -1.27
C PRO A 69 11.35 13.58 -1.63
N ASP A 70 10.76 13.62 -2.82
CA ASP A 70 9.90 14.71 -3.30
C ASP A 70 8.43 14.60 -2.81
N CYS A 71 8.16 13.73 -1.83
CA CYS A 71 6.84 13.43 -1.27
C CYS A 71 5.85 12.79 -2.24
N THR A 72 6.25 12.45 -3.47
CA THR A 72 5.40 11.66 -4.36
C THR A 72 5.41 10.19 -3.92
N MET A 73 4.33 9.46 -4.20
CA MET A 73 4.26 8.03 -3.86
C MET A 73 5.27 7.23 -4.68
N ALA A 74 6.03 6.35 -4.03
CA ALA A 74 6.86 5.36 -4.74
C ALA A 74 5.96 4.33 -5.46
N TYR A 75 4.86 3.95 -4.81
CA TYR A 75 3.79 3.10 -5.33
C TYR A 75 2.51 3.31 -4.51
N ASN A 76 1.35 2.98 -5.07
CA ASN A 76 0.07 3.13 -4.38
C ASN A 76 -0.23 1.94 -3.46
N VAL A 77 -0.31 2.21 -2.15
CA VAL A 77 -0.68 1.23 -1.11
C VAL A 77 -2.13 1.34 -0.62
N GLY A 78 -2.91 2.30 -1.13
CA GLY A 78 -4.31 2.51 -0.74
C GLY A 78 -4.50 3.29 0.57
N LEU A 79 -3.56 4.17 0.94
CA LEU A 79 -3.67 5.00 2.15
C LEU A 79 -4.69 6.14 2.00
N SER A 80 -4.84 6.70 0.79
CA SER A 80 -5.76 7.81 0.51
C SER A 80 -7.24 7.44 0.63
N THR A 81 -7.59 6.16 0.52
CA THR A 81 -8.96 5.68 0.72
C THR A 81 -9.34 5.53 2.20
N LEU A 82 -8.41 5.79 3.13
CA LEU A 82 -8.60 5.60 4.58
C LEU A 82 -9.18 6.85 5.29
N SER A 83 -9.24 8.01 4.62
CA SER A 83 -9.77 9.27 5.20
C SER A 83 -11.29 9.40 5.20
N LYS A 84 -12.03 8.38 4.74
CA LYS A 84 -13.49 8.28 4.87
C LYS A 84 -13.84 7.11 5.79
N PRO A 85 -14.39 7.33 7.00
CA PRO A 85 -15.02 6.25 7.74
C PRO A 85 -16.40 6.03 7.12
N SER A 86 -16.52 5.24 6.06
CA SER A 86 -17.79 4.67 5.58
C SER A 86 -17.54 3.71 4.42
N SER A 87 -17.88 2.44 4.65
CA SER A 87 -18.40 1.45 3.70
C SER A 87 -18.28 1.80 2.20
N ALA A 88 -17.30 1.20 1.50
CA ALA A 88 -17.43 0.62 0.15
C ALA A 88 -16.04 0.38 -0.45
N ILE A 89 -15.60 -0.88 -0.48
CA ILE A 89 -14.61 -1.32 -1.46
C ILE A 89 -15.39 -1.60 -2.74
N SER A 90 -15.44 -0.65 -3.67
CA SER A 90 -15.80 -0.94 -5.07
C SER A 90 -14.51 -1.13 -5.86
N LEU A 91 -14.13 -2.39 -6.02
CA LEU A 91 -13.20 -2.83 -7.04
C LEU A 91 -13.98 -2.95 -8.34
N THR A 92 -13.87 -1.98 -9.24
CA THR A 92 -14.25 -2.20 -10.65
C THR A 92 -13.05 -1.90 -11.53
N SER A 93 -12.43 -3.00 -11.98
CA SER A 93 -11.58 -3.04 -13.17
C SER A 93 -12.35 -2.50 -14.36
N SER A 94 -11.71 -1.60 -15.10
CA SER A 94 -12.14 -1.06 -16.40
C SER A 94 -12.72 -2.15 -17.32
N GLY A 95 -13.99 -1.98 -17.69
CA GLY A 95 -14.66 -2.79 -18.71
C GLY A 95 -16.16 -2.47 -18.81
N ALA A 96 -16.56 -1.92 -19.95
CA ALA A 96 -17.92 -1.75 -20.47
C ALA A 96 -18.81 -0.62 -19.91
N SER A 97 -19.30 0.20 -20.86
CA SER A 97 -20.38 1.17 -20.72
C SER A 97 -21.61 0.60 -20.04
N ASN A 98 -22.17 1.33 -19.08
CA ASN A 98 -23.61 1.58 -19.03
C ASN A 98 -23.94 2.84 -18.22
N LYS A 99 -24.78 3.68 -18.83
CA LYS A 99 -25.29 4.95 -18.34
C LYS A 99 -26.29 4.70 -17.20
N VAL A 100 -26.05 5.27 -16.02
CA VAL A 100 -27.09 5.46 -15.00
C VAL A 100 -26.98 6.89 -14.48
N ILE A 101 -28.02 7.67 -14.74
CA ILE A 101 -28.20 9.03 -14.24
C ILE A 101 -28.88 8.93 -12.88
N HIS A 102 -28.29 9.50 -11.84
CA HIS A 102 -29.02 9.85 -10.62
C HIS A 102 -28.89 11.36 -10.36
N HIS A 103 -30.03 12.03 -10.50
CA HIS A 103 -30.31 13.40 -10.11
C HIS A 103 -30.33 13.47 -8.58
N VAL A 104 -29.58 14.39 -7.97
CA VAL A 104 -29.74 14.76 -6.57
C VAL A 104 -29.64 16.29 -6.46
N GLU A 105 -30.77 16.93 -6.17
CA GLU A 105 -30.86 18.32 -5.72
C GLU A 105 -30.49 18.42 -4.23
N PHE A 106 -29.89 19.54 -3.83
CA PHE A 106 -29.78 19.96 -2.44
C PHE A 106 -30.62 21.21 -2.24
N SER A 107 -31.46 21.22 -1.19
CA SER A 107 -32.03 22.44 -0.59
C SER A 107 -31.02 23.09 0.36
#